data_AF-A0A522W8V2-F1
#
_entry.id   AF-A0A522W8V2-F1
#
_cell.length_a   1.000
_cell.length_b   1.000
_cell.length_c   1.000
_cell.angle_alpha   90.00
_cell.angle_beta   90.00
_cell.angle_gamma   90.00
#
_symmetry.space_group_name_H-M   'P 1'
#
loop_
_entity.id
_entity.type
_entity.pdbx_description
1 polymer ?
#
loop_
_entity_poly.entity_id
_entity_poly.type
_entity_poly.pdbx_seq_one_letter_code
_entity_poly.pdbx_strand_id
1 'polypeptide(L)' 'SSLWEVSDAGTQTLMAALYKRLLAGKTPHDSLREAQLEMLRNSQWSMPYIWSAFFMVGG' A
#
# COMPACT_ATOMS: atom_id res chain seq x y z
N SER A 1 -0.99 21.97 -6.10
CA SER A 1 -0.75 20.52 -6.15
C SER A 1 -1.56 19.88 -5.04
N SER A 2 -2.43 18.92 -5.36
CA SER A 2 -3.59 18.55 -4.55
C SER A 2 -3.37 17.30 -3.70
N LEU A 3 -4.23 17.08 -2.70
CA LEU A 3 -4.32 15.85 -1.91
C LEU A 3 -4.56 14.60 -2.80
N TRP A 4 -5.21 14.81 -3.95
CA TRP A 4 -5.53 13.79 -4.95
C TRP A 4 -4.28 13.26 -5.65
N GLU A 5 -3.41 14.14 -6.15
CA GLU A 5 -2.17 13.76 -6.83
C GLU A 5 -1.21 12.99 -5.89
N VAL A 6 -1.16 13.39 -4.63
CA VAL A 6 -0.40 12.69 -3.57
C VAL A 6 -1.02 11.31 -3.29
N SER A 7 -2.35 11.20 -3.26
CA SER A 7 -3.07 9.93 -3.07
C SER A 7 -2.80 8.95 -4.21
N ASP A 8 -2.78 9.41 -5.46
CA ASP A 8 -2.54 8.56 -6.64
C ASP A 8 -1.12 7.99 -6.63
N ALA A 9 -0.11 8.84 -6.36
CA ALA A 9 1.27 8.42 -6.26
C ALA A 9 1.52 7.45 -5.08
N GLY A 10 0.86 7.69 -3.94
CA GLY A 10 0.91 6.79 -2.78
C GLY A 10 0.23 5.45 -3.06
N THR A 11 -0.92 5.47 -3.74
CA THR A 11 -1.64 4.27 -4.18
C THR A 11 -0.80 3.44 -5.14
N GLN A 12 -0.16 4.06 -6.13
CA GLN A 12 0.74 3.38 -7.06
C GLN A 12 1.90 2.71 -6.31
N THR A 13 2.47 3.40 -5.33
CA THR A 13 3.58 2.88 -4.52
C THR A 13 3.12 1.66 -3.69
N LEU A 14 1.96 1.74 -3.04
CA LEU A 14 1.37 0.63 -2.31
C LEU A 14 1.14 -0.59 -3.21
N MET A 15 0.55 -0.38 -4.40
CA MET A 15 0.24 -1.47 -5.33
C MET A 15 1.51 -2.13 -5.88
N ALA A 16 2.54 -1.35 -6.20
CA ALA A 16 3.84 -1.90 -6.61
C ALA A 16 4.45 -2.78 -5.50
N ALA A 17 4.38 -2.32 -4.25
CA ALA A 17 4.88 -3.07 -3.08
C ALA A 17 4.07 -4.36 -2.82
N LEU A 18 2.75 -4.31 -3.02
CA LEU A 18 1.84 -5.47 -2.92
C LEU A 18 2.17 -6.52 -4.00
N TYR A 19 2.19 -6.12 -5.27
CA TYR A 19 2.42 -7.06 -6.38
C TYR A 19 3.80 -7.70 -6.33
N LYS A 20 4.83 -6.96 -5.92
CA LYS A 20 6.18 -7.51 -5.71
C LYS A 20 6.15 -8.72 -4.76
N ARG A 21 5.33 -8.67 -3.71
CA ARG A 21 5.22 -9.72 -2.69
C ARG A 21 4.34 -10.89 -3.13
N LEU A 22 3.24 -10.59 -3.84
CA LEU A 22 2.41 -11.60 -4.48
C LEU A 22 3.20 -12.44 -5.48
N LEU A 23 3.99 -11.78 -6.33
CA LEU A 23 4.87 -12.45 -7.30
C LEU A 23 6.00 -13.24 -6.62
N ALA A 24 6.36 -12.88 -5.38
CA ALA A 24 7.28 -13.65 -4.55
C ALA A 24 6.62 -14.84 -3.82
N GLY A 25 5.33 -15.10 -4.07
CA GLY A 25 4.59 -16.24 -3.51
C GLY A 25 4.02 -16.01 -2.11
N LYS A 26 4.01 -14.77 -1.60
CA LYS A 26 3.36 -14.47 -0.33
C LYS A 26 1.84 -14.50 -0.45
N THR A 27 1.17 -14.79 0.67
CA THR A 27 -0.29 -14.68 0.72
C THR A 27 -0.72 -13.24 0.43
N PRO A 28 -1.92 -13.02 -0.13
CA PRO A 28 -2.45 -11.69 -0.32
C PRO A 28 -2.48 -10.87 0.98
N HIS A 29 -2.87 -11.49 2.10
CA HIS A 29 -2.95 -10.83 3.39
C HIS A 29 -1.58 -10.36 3.89
N ASP A 30 -0.56 -11.22 3.85
CA ASP A 30 0.79 -10.85 4.27
C ASP A 30 1.41 -9.80 3.34
N SER A 31 1.13 -9.92 2.04
CA SER A 31 1.59 -8.96 1.03
C SER A 31 1.05 -7.56 1.29
N LEU A 32 -0.24 -7.44 1.61
CA LEU A 32 -0.88 -6.16 1.92
C LEU A 32 -0.36 -5.58 3.24
N ARG A 33 -0.29 -6.39 4.30
CA ARG A 33 0.20 -5.96 5.60
C ARG A 33 1.62 -5.40 5.50
N GLU A 34 2.51 -6.09 4.80
CA GLU A 34 3.89 -5.64 4.64
C GLU A 34 4.01 -4.39 3.76
N ALA A 35 3.19 -4.26 2.72
CA ALA A 35 3.14 -3.05 1.89
C ALA A 35 2.69 -1.82 2.71
N GLN A 36 1.69 -1.98 3.59
CA GLN A 36 1.26 -0.92 4.50
C GLN A 36 2.34 -0.55 5.54
N LEU A 37 3.06 -1.54 6.08
CA LEU A 37 4.21 -1.29 6.96
C LEU A 37 5.35 -0.56 6.25
N GLU A 38 5.58 -0.86 4.97
CA GLU A 38 6.55 -0.14 4.14
C GLU A 38 6.12 1.32 3.92
N MET A 39 4.83 1.57 3.67
CA MET A 39 4.27 2.93 3.59
C MET A 39 4.45 3.70 4.90
N LEU A 40 4.19 3.08 6.05
CA LEU A 40 4.36 3.69 7.37
C LEU A 40 5.81 4.11 7.66
N ARG A 41 6.79 3.38 7.13
CA ARG A 41 8.21 3.70 7.29
C ARG A 41 8.68 4.81 6.36
N ASN A 42 7.94 5.09 5.30
CA ASN A 42 8.25 6.16 4.37
C ASN A 42 7.51 7.44 4.81
N SER A 43 8.26 8.45 5.24
CA SER A 43 7.71 9.74 5.70
C SER A 43 6.84 10.45 4.65
N GLN A 44 6.98 10.12 3.37
CA GLN A 44 6.15 10.64 2.28
C GLN A 44 4.76 10.01 2.26
N TRP A 45 4.62 8.76 2.71
CA TRP A 45 3.40 7.94 2.59
C TRP A 45 2.86 7.47 3.94
N SER A 46 3.44 7.96 5.04
CA SER A 46 3.12 7.53 6.40
C SER A 46 1.73 7.98 6.86
N MET A 47 1.09 8.91 6.13
CA MET A 47 -0.28 9.34 6.41
C MET A 47 -1.26 8.24 5.99
N PRO A 48 -1.99 7.61 6.93
CA PRO A 48 -2.82 6.46 6.61
C PRO A 48 -3.93 6.74 5.59
N TYR A 49 -4.42 7.98 5.49
CA TYR A 49 -5.47 8.34 4.52
C TYR A 49 -5.12 7.98 3.07
N ILE A 50 -3.82 7.88 2.74
CA ILE A 50 -3.29 7.60 1.40
C ILE A 50 -3.54 6.15 0.99
N TRP A 51 -3.61 5.21 1.95
CA TRP A 51 -3.65 3.78 1.66
C TRP A 51 -4.60 2.96 2.56
N SER A 52 -5.17 3.54 3.61
CA SER A 52 -6.04 2.82 4.57
C SER A 52 -7.38 2.40 3.97
N ALA A 53 -7.75 2.96 2.81
CA ALA A 53 -8.90 2.51 2.04
C ALA A 53 -8.71 1.11 1.42
N PHE A 54 -7.47 0.62 1.31
CA PHE A 54 -7.18 -0.71 0.80
C PHE A 54 -7.21 -1.73 1.93
N PHE A 55 -8.29 -2.51 1.97
CA PHE A 55 -8.44 -3.66 2.85
C PHE A 55 -8.77 -4.90 2.02
N MET A 56 -8.36 -6.07 2.53
CA MET A 56 -8.64 -7.33 1.89
C MET A 56 -10.06 -7.78 2.23
N VAL A 57 -10.88 -8.05 1.22
CA VAL A 57 -12.17 -8.71 1.39
C VAL A 57 -12.04 -10.13 0.86
N GLY A 58 -12.09 -11.11 1.75
CA GLY A 58 -11.98 -12.52 1.40
C GLY A 58 -11.80 -13.37 2.64
N GLY A 59 -12.76 -14.28 2.87
CA GLY A 59 -12.65 -15.43 3.77
C GLY A 59 -12.37 -16.70 2.97
#